data_AF-A0A508X676-F1
#
_entry.id   AF-A0A508X676-F1
#
_cell.length_a   1.000
_cell.length_b   1.000
_cell.length_c   1.000
_cell.angle_alpha   90.00
_cell.angle_beta   90.00
_cell.angle_gamma   90.00
#
_symmetry.space_group_name_H-M   'P 1'
#
loop_
_entity.id
_entity.type
_entity.pdbx_description
1 polymer ?
#
loop_
_entity_poly.entity_id
_entity_poly.type
_entity_poly.pdbx_seq_one_letter_code
_entity_poly.pdbx_strand_id
1 'polypeptide(L)'
;MLKLVLTGVWVCVVTLGSVYFSMQHASAPVLSDAEADRRASQEYVPGEMITVPSIRDGAVQGYFLAKLSFSASREGIAGLHAPLRQLVTDELYDMLVGSKFIDVANTAAFDLPSFKLAVREGLNKKFGGEVISEVLVEQLEYLTKDDVERLANSQNQPHQKPVPIVDRHGKVASDRLPEGAVQATSGGR
;
A
#
# COMPACT_ATOMS: atom_id res chain seq x y z
N MET A 1 -46.48 -17.16 34.87
CA MET A 1 -45.19 -17.85 35.07
C MET A 1 -44.64 -18.43 33.77
N LEU A 2 -45.42 -19.15 32.95
CA LEU A 2 -44.94 -19.80 31.70
C LEU A 2 -44.38 -18.83 30.63
N LYS A 3 -44.91 -17.61 30.54
CA LYS A 3 -44.43 -16.57 29.59
C LYS A 3 -42.96 -16.20 29.77
N LEU A 4 -42.45 -16.19 31.01
CA LEU A 4 -41.06 -15.84 31.31
C LEU A 4 -40.08 -16.95 30.90
N VAL A 5 -40.49 -18.21 31.06
CA VAL A 5 -39.69 -19.37 30.65
C VAL A 5 -39.57 -19.40 29.12
N LEU A 6 -40.66 -19.13 28.40
CA LEU A 6 -40.68 -19.06 26.94
C LEU A 6 -39.75 -17.96 26.38
N THR A 7 -39.73 -16.78 27.02
CA THR A 7 -38.81 -15.71 26.63
C THR A 7 -37.35 -16.06 26.91
N GLY A 8 -37.04 -16.76 28.01
CA GLY A 8 -35.68 -17.21 28.31
C GLY A 8 -35.17 -18.22 27.28
N VAL A 9 -36.00 -19.22 26.95
CA VAL A 9 -35.68 -20.22 25.93
C VAL A 9 -35.49 -19.58 24.55
N TRP A 10 -36.35 -18.61 24.20
CA TRP A 10 -36.22 -17.86 22.95
C TRP A 10 -34.88 -17.14 22.83
N VAL A 11 -34.45 -16.43 23.88
CA VAL A 11 -33.16 -15.73 23.89
C VAL A 11 -32.01 -16.72 23.71
N CYS A 12 -32.04 -17.88 24.39
CA CYS A 12 -31.02 -18.91 24.22
C CYS A 12 -30.93 -19.41 22.77
N VAL A 13 -32.06 -19.63 22.10
CA VAL A 13 -32.09 -20.05 20.68
C VAL A 13 -31.50 -18.98 19.77
N VAL A 14 -31.82 -17.71 19.98
CA VAL A 14 -31.29 -16.60 19.18
C VAL A 14 -29.77 -16.47 19.38
N THR A 15 -29.28 -16.57 20.61
CA THR A 15 -27.84 -16.49 20.90
C THR A 15 -27.08 -17.67 20.29
N LEU A 16 -27.58 -18.91 20.48
CA LEU A 16 -26.97 -20.11 19.90
C LEU A 16 -26.98 -20.07 18.36
N GLY A 17 -28.09 -19.66 17.76
CA GLY A 17 -28.22 -19.50 16.31
C GLY A 17 -27.26 -18.45 15.76
N SER A 18 -27.12 -17.30 16.44
CA SER A 18 -26.19 -16.25 16.03
C SER A 18 -24.73 -16.69 16.16
N VAL A 19 -24.36 -17.41 17.22
CA VAL A 19 -23.00 -17.93 17.40
C VAL A 19 -22.71 -19.01 16.35
N TYR A 20 -23.64 -19.93 16.11
CA TYR A 20 -23.49 -20.99 15.11
C TYR A 20 -23.37 -20.41 13.69
N PHE A 21 -24.24 -19.47 13.32
CA PHE A 21 -24.17 -18.81 12.03
C PHE A 21 -22.86 -18.01 11.88
N SER A 22 -22.45 -17.32 12.94
CA SER A 22 -21.15 -16.62 12.98
C SER A 22 -19.99 -17.58 12.79
N MET A 23 -19.99 -18.76 13.43
CA MET A 23 -18.92 -19.76 13.27
C MET A 23 -18.92 -20.36 11.86
N GLN A 24 -20.10 -20.63 11.29
CA GLN A 24 -20.24 -21.19 9.95
C GLN A 24 -19.77 -20.20 8.86
N HIS A 25 -20.03 -18.91 9.03
CA HIS A 25 -19.57 -17.87 8.10
C HIS A 25 -18.15 -17.36 8.38
N ALA A 26 -17.66 -17.45 9.63
CA ALA A 26 -16.31 -17.04 10.00
C ALA A 26 -15.26 -18.15 9.85
N SER A 27 -15.66 -19.33 9.36
CA SER A 27 -14.71 -20.39 9.03
C SER A 27 -13.86 -19.94 7.83
N ALA A 28 -12.67 -19.41 8.10
CA ALA A 28 -11.61 -19.31 7.12
C ALA A 28 -11.43 -20.70 6.48
N PRO A 29 -11.23 -20.81 5.15
CA PRO A 29 -11.04 -22.10 4.51
C PRO A 29 -9.90 -22.84 5.23
N VAL A 30 -10.19 -24.07 5.69
CA VAL A 30 -9.18 -24.96 6.25
C VAL A 30 -8.20 -25.22 5.12
N LEU A 31 -7.01 -24.62 5.22
CA LEU A 31 -5.94 -24.82 4.24
C LEU A 31 -5.64 -26.31 4.23
N SER A 32 -5.64 -26.91 3.05
CA SER A 32 -5.08 -28.26 2.90
C SER A 32 -3.62 -28.26 3.33
N ASP A 33 -3.10 -29.41 3.79
CA ASP A 33 -1.68 -29.54 4.18
C ASP A 33 -0.74 -29.04 3.06
N ALA A 34 -1.11 -29.29 1.80
CA ALA A 34 -0.39 -28.80 0.63
C ALA A 34 -0.43 -27.26 0.47
N GLU A 35 -1.54 -26.60 0.81
CA GLU A 35 -1.63 -25.14 0.81
C GLU A 35 -0.90 -24.50 1.99
N ALA A 36 -0.87 -25.18 3.14
CA ALA A 36 -0.09 -24.77 4.29
C ALA A 36 1.41 -24.84 4.00
N ASP A 37 1.88 -25.93 3.41
CA ASP A 37 3.28 -26.09 2.97
C ASP A 37 3.66 -25.08 1.87
N ARG A 38 2.75 -24.80 0.93
CA ARG A 38 2.96 -23.77 -0.09
C ARG A 38 3.07 -22.37 0.52
N ARG A 39 2.27 -22.03 1.53
CA ARG A 39 2.41 -20.75 2.24
C ARG A 39 3.67 -20.70 3.09
N ALA A 40 4.11 -21.81 3.66
CA ALA A 40 5.34 -21.88 4.43
C ALA A 40 6.60 -21.63 3.59
N SER A 41 6.57 -21.97 2.29
CA SER A 41 7.67 -21.70 1.35
C SER A 41 7.61 -20.32 0.67
N GLN A 42 6.54 -19.56 0.92
CA GLN A 42 6.40 -18.18 0.44
C GLN A 42 7.15 -17.20 1.35
N GLU A 43 7.78 -16.23 0.72
CA GLU A 43 8.41 -15.09 1.36
C GLU A 43 7.65 -13.82 0.98
N TYR A 44 7.44 -12.96 1.97
CA TYR A 44 6.92 -11.62 1.72
C TYR A 44 8.04 -10.74 1.18
N VAL A 45 7.82 -10.20 -0.01
CA VAL A 45 8.75 -9.29 -0.67
C VAL A 45 8.14 -7.88 -0.62
N PRO A 46 8.75 -6.95 0.14
CA PRO A 46 8.26 -5.58 0.25
C PRO A 46 8.35 -4.87 -1.10
N GLY A 47 7.37 -4.02 -1.35
CA GLY A 47 7.29 -3.24 -2.57
C GLY A 47 8.19 -2.02 -2.57
N GLU A 48 8.65 -1.66 -3.76
CA GLU A 48 9.28 -0.36 -4.01
C GLU A 48 8.31 0.56 -4.74
N MET A 49 8.44 1.87 -4.52
CA MET A 49 7.62 2.86 -5.21
C MET A 49 8.07 2.98 -6.67
N ILE A 50 7.14 2.75 -7.58
CA ILE A 50 7.33 2.82 -9.03
C ILE A 50 6.44 3.93 -9.57
N THR A 51 7.06 4.82 -10.33
CA THR A 51 6.38 5.92 -11.01
C THR A 51 6.20 5.58 -12.48
N VAL A 52 4.96 5.55 -12.96
CA VAL A 52 4.62 5.23 -14.35
C VAL A 52 3.89 6.41 -15.00
N PRO A 53 4.36 6.93 -16.14
CA PRO A 53 3.70 8.06 -16.79
C PRO A 53 2.36 7.63 -17.40
N SER A 54 1.34 8.47 -17.28
CA SER A 54 0.09 8.33 -18.02
C SER A 54 0.15 9.15 -19.30
N ILE A 55 0.13 8.49 -20.46
CA ILE A 55 0.24 9.14 -21.77
C ILE A 55 -1.11 9.14 -22.48
N ARG A 56 -1.56 10.32 -22.92
CA ARG A 56 -2.77 10.50 -23.73
C ARG A 56 -2.50 11.55 -24.81
N ASP A 57 -2.97 11.29 -26.02
CA ASP A 57 -2.86 12.19 -27.18
C ASP A 57 -1.41 12.66 -27.44
N GLY A 58 -0.44 11.76 -27.24
CA GLY A 58 0.99 12.05 -27.45
C GLY A 58 1.67 12.88 -26.35
N ALA A 59 0.96 13.19 -25.27
CA ALA A 59 1.48 13.98 -24.15
C ALA A 59 1.34 13.24 -22.80
N VAL A 60 2.28 13.50 -21.89
CA VAL A 60 2.20 13.04 -20.50
C VAL A 60 1.17 13.90 -19.76
N GLN A 61 0.12 13.26 -19.25
CA GLN A 61 -0.96 13.91 -18.51
C GLN A 61 -0.69 13.93 -17.00
N GLY A 62 0.08 12.97 -16.51
CA GLY A 62 0.39 12.79 -15.11
C GLY A 62 1.14 11.49 -14.88
N TYR A 63 1.20 11.06 -13.63
CA TYR A 63 2.01 9.93 -13.18
C TYR A 63 1.24 9.07 -12.19
N PHE A 64 1.22 7.77 -12.42
CA PHE A 64 0.81 6.78 -11.43
C PHE A 64 1.96 6.52 -10.47
N LEU A 65 1.68 6.52 -9.18
CA LEU A 65 2.58 6.11 -8.12
C LEU A 65 2.06 4.80 -7.57
N ALA A 66 2.74 3.71 -7.87
CA ALA A 66 2.36 2.37 -7.46
C ALA A 66 3.43 1.80 -6.53
N LYS A 67 3.02 1.28 -5.38
CA LYS A 67 3.85 0.49 -4.49
C LYS A 67 3.17 -0.85 -4.28
N LEU A 68 3.77 -1.89 -4.84
CA LEU A 68 3.22 -3.24 -4.85
C LEU A 68 4.16 -4.18 -4.10
N SER A 69 3.64 -4.90 -3.11
CA SER A 69 4.35 -5.98 -2.44
C SER A 69 3.79 -7.35 -2.83
N PHE A 70 4.56 -8.39 -2.57
CA PHE A 70 4.30 -9.71 -3.13
C PHE A 70 4.50 -10.81 -2.10
N SER A 71 3.65 -11.83 -2.14
CA SER A 71 3.96 -13.14 -1.56
C SER A 71 4.50 -14.01 -2.68
N ALA A 72 5.77 -14.42 -2.59
CA ALA A 72 6.48 -15.09 -3.67
C ALA A 72 7.28 -16.30 -3.19
N SER A 73 7.47 -17.31 -4.05
CA SER A 73 8.34 -18.45 -3.73
C SER A 73 9.80 -18.01 -3.64
N ARG A 74 10.51 -18.36 -2.56
CA ARG A 74 11.93 -18.04 -2.38
C ARG A 74 12.79 -18.51 -3.56
N GLU A 75 12.56 -19.75 -4.00
CA GLU A 75 13.28 -20.37 -5.13
C GLU A 75 13.01 -19.65 -6.45
N GLY A 76 11.75 -19.31 -6.73
CA GLY A 76 11.37 -18.59 -7.94
C GLY A 76 11.97 -17.18 -8.02
N ILE A 77 12.03 -16.46 -6.90
CA ILE A 77 12.70 -15.14 -6.85
C ILE A 77 14.20 -15.25 -7.08
N ALA A 78 14.86 -16.26 -6.49
CA ALA A 78 16.29 -16.50 -6.70
C ALA A 78 16.64 -16.90 -8.14
N GLY A 79 15.70 -17.51 -8.86
CA GLY A 79 15.84 -17.93 -10.25
C GLY A 79 15.53 -16.85 -11.29
N LEU A 80 15.15 -15.63 -10.88
CA LEU A 80 14.82 -14.56 -11.82
C LEU A 80 16.05 -14.10 -12.61
N HIS A 81 15.86 -13.87 -13.91
CA HIS A 81 16.92 -13.37 -14.80
C HIS A 81 17.26 -11.89 -14.61
N ALA A 82 16.39 -11.14 -13.92
CA ALA A 82 16.56 -9.73 -13.59
C ALA A 82 15.97 -9.44 -12.20
N PRO A 83 16.41 -8.35 -11.53
CA PRO A 83 15.81 -7.90 -10.28
C PRO A 83 14.28 -7.76 -10.38
N LEU A 84 13.56 -8.28 -9.38
CA LEU A 84 12.09 -8.26 -9.34
C LEU A 84 11.53 -6.86 -9.62
N ARG A 85 12.13 -5.81 -9.03
CA ARG A 85 11.73 -4.41 -9.25
C ARG A 85 11.69 -4.02 -10.73
N GLN A 86 12.66 -4.43 -11.52
CA GLN A 86 12.72 -4.10 -12.95
C GLN A 86 11.59 -4.81 -13.71
N LEU A 87 11.33 -6.07 -13.39
CA LEU A 87 10.26 -6.86 -14.02
C LEU A 87 8.87 -6.35 -13.64
N VAL A 88 8.68 -5.95 -12.38
CA VAL A 88 7.45 -5.29 -11.92
C VAL A 88 7.26 -3.94 -12.61
N THR A 89 8.33 -3.16 -12.77
CA THR A 89 8.27 -1.90 -13.50
C THR A 89 7.83 -2.13 -14.94
N ASP A 90 8.45 -3.09 -15.64
CA ASP A 90 8.11 -3.44 -17.01
C ASP A 90 6.64 -3.84 -17.17
N GLU A 91 6.14 -4.73 -16.30
CA GLU A 91 4.72 -5.14 -16.28
C GLU A 91 3.78 -3.96 -16.01
N LEU A 92 4.10 -3.07 -15.08
CA LEU A 92 3.28 -1.88 -14.81
C LEU A 92 3.28 -0.90 -16.00
N TYR A 93 4.39 -0.78 -16.73
CA TYR A 93 4.43 0.00 -17.97
C TYR A 93 3.55 -0.62 -19.05
N ASP A 94 3.64 -1.94 -19.26
CA ASP A 94 2.77 -2.65 -20.20
C ASP A 94 1.28 -2.44 -19.86
N MET A 95 0.90 -2.56 -18.59
CA MET A 95 -0.49 -2.40 -18.16
C MET A 95 -0.98 -0.95 -18.22
N LEU A 96 -0.25 -0.01 -17.62
CA LEU A 96 -0.74 1.36 -17.44
C LEU A 96 -0.51 2.24 -18.67
N VAL A 97 0.57 2.01 -19.43
CA VAL A 97 0.87 2.78 -20.65
C VAL A 97 0.36 2.05 -21.90
N GLY A 98 0.65 0.75 -22.01
CA GLY A 98 0.31 -0.04 -23.18
C GLY A 98 -1.18 -0.35 -23.27
N SER A 99 -1.71 -1.04 -22.26
CA SER A 99 -3.12 -1.49 -22.26
C SER A 99 -4.12 -0.46 -21.72
N LYS A 100 -3.62 0.62 -21.10
CA LYS A 100 -4.44 1.65 -20.44
C LYS A 100 -5.43 1.06 -19.43
N PHE A 101 -4.94 0.16 -18.59
CA PHE A 101 -5.76 -0.59 -17.63
C PHE A 101 -6.55 0.32 -16.67
N ILE A 102 -6.01 1.50 -16.35
CA ILE A 102 -6.68 2.53 -15.54
C ILE A 102 -6.99 3.73 -16.43
N ASP A 103 -8.27 4.00 -16.62
CA ASP A 103 -8.72 5.26 -17.21
C ASP A 103 -8.88 6.33 -16.13
N VAL A 104 -7.93 7.27 -16.09
CA VAL A 104 -7.96 8.39 -15.14
C VAL A 104 -9.19 9.28 -15.36
N ALA A 105 -9.74 9.34 -16.58
CA ALA A 105 -10.96 10.11 -16.84
C ALA A 105 -12.22 9.43 -16.28
N ASN A 106 -12.15 8.12 -16.00
CA ASN A 106 -13.25 7.34 -15.46
C ASN A 106 -12.76 6.31 -14.44
N THR A 107 -12.30 6.80 -13.29
CA THR A 107 -11.81 5.94 -12.20
C THR A 107 -12.88 5.04 -11.59
N ALA A 108 -14.16 5.33 -11.79
CA ALA A 108 -15.27 4.49 -11.32
C ALA A 108 -15.31 3.11 -12.00
N ALA A 109 -14.67 2.96 -13.16
CA ALA A 109 -14.54 1.68 -13.85
C ALA A 109 -13.38 0.82 -13.33
N PHE A 110 -12.54 1.35 -12.42
CA PHE A 110 -11.38 0.62 -11.92
C PHE A 110 -11.79 -0.48 -10.94
N ASP A 111 -11.38 -1.71 -11.22
CA ASP A 111 -11.54 -2.86 -10.33
C ASP A 111 -10.18 -3.31 -9.77
N LEU A 112 -9.99 -3.08 -8.47
CA LEU A 112 -8.76 -3.42 -7.77
C LEU A 112 -8.46 -4.94 -7.75
N PRO A 113 -9.43 -5.84 -7.47
CA PRO A 113 -9.23 -7.28 -7.60
C PRO A 113 -8.72 -7.71 -8.98
N SER A 114 -9.34 -7.22 -10.07
CA SER A 114 -8.90 -7.53 -11.44
C SER A 114 -7.52 -6.99 -11.74
N PHE A 115 -7.18 -5.79 -11.25
CA PHE A 115 -5.83 -5.24 -11.37
C PHE A 115 -4.79 -6.14 -10.71
N LYS A 116 -5.02 -6.54 -9.44
CA LYS A 116 -4.10 -7.43 -8.71
C LYS A 116 -3.92 -8.77 -9.42
N LEU A 117 -5.00 -9.33 -9.95
CA LEU A 117 -4.99 -10.58 -10.70
C LEU A 117 -4.21 -10.43 -12.01
N ALA A 118 -4.45 -9.36 -12.76
CA ALA A 118 -3.73 -9.06 -14.01
C ALA A 118 -2.22 -8.89 -13.76
N VAL A 119 -1.83 -8.14 -12.74
CA VAL A 119 -0.42 -7.97 -12.33
C VAL A 119 0.21 -9.34 -12.02
N ARG A 120 -0.45 -10.15 -11.18
CA ARG A 120 0.07 -11.47 -10.79
C ARG A 120 0.28 -12.38 -12.02
N GLU A 121 -0.70 -12.40 -12.93
CA GLU A 121 -0.66 -13.23 -14.12
C GLU A 121 0.37 -12.76 -15.13
N GLY A 122 0.47 -11.45 -15.36
CA GLY A 122 1.50 -10.86 -16.22
C GLY A 122 2.91 -11.17 -15.73
N LEU A 123 3.16 -10.98 -14.43
CA LEU A 123 4.43 -11.32 -13.79
C LEU A 123 4.76 -12.81 -13.91
N ASN A 124 3.85 -13.70 -13.50
CA ASN A 124 4.10 -15.15 -13.59
C ASN A 124 4.31 -15.63 -15.03
N LYS A 125 3.62 -15.02 -16.00
CA LYS A 125 3.84 -15.28 -17.42
C LYS A 125 5.25 -14.87 -17.85
N LYS A 126 5.75 -13.70 -17.42
CA LYS A 126 7.13 -13.25 -17.68
C LYS A 126 8.16 -14.12 -16.97
N PHE A 127 7.81 -14.71 -15.84
CA PHE A 127 8.70 -15.58 -15.05
C PHE A 127 8.71 -17.04 -15.54
N GLY A 128 7.73 -17.44 -16.36
CA GLY A 128 7.63 -18.80 -16.87
C GLY A 128 7.17 -19.83 -15.83
N GLY A 129 6.57 -19.37 -14.71
CA GLY A 129 6.13 -20.22 -13.61
C GLY A 129 5.33 -19.44 -12.57
N GLU A 130 4.69 -20.17 -11.63
CA GLU A 130 3.92 -19.58 -10.53
C GLU A 130 4.84 -19.12 -9.39
N VAL A 131 5.55 -18.00 -9.60
CA VAL A 131 6.47 -17.43 -8.60
C VAL A 131 5.73 -16.52 -7.63
N ILE A 132 4.83 -15.67 -8.13
CA ILE A 132 4.00 -14.74 -7.36
C ILE A 132 2.67 -15.42 -7.05
N SER A 133 2.42 -15.62 -5.76
CA SER A 133 1.17 -16.21 -5.28
C SER A 133 0.12 -15.14 -5.00
N GLU A 134 0.53 -14.03 -4.39
CA GLU A 134 -0.35 -12.91 -4.09
C GLU A 134 0.36 -11.58 -4.38
N VAL A 135 -0.42 -10.61 -4.84
CA VAL A 135 -0.01 -9.21 -5.00
C VAL A 135 -0.74 -8.41 -3.93
N LEU A 136 -0.07 -7.44 -3.32
CA LEU A 136 -0.63 -6.50 -2.36
C LEU A 136 -0.37 -5.09 -2.89
N VAL A 137 -1.42 -4.26 -2.86
CA VAL A 137 -1.30 -2.85 -3.24
C VAL A 137 -1.11 -2.06 -1.96
N GLU A 138 0.11 -1.58 -1.72
CA GLU A 138 0.42 -0.70 -0.58
C GLU A 138 0.03 0.75 -0.90
N GLN A 139 0.28 1.17 -2.14
CA GLN A 139 -0.06 2.51 -2.64
C GLN A 139 -0.40 2.42 -4.12
N LEU A 140 -1.47 3.10 -4.53
CA LEU A 140 -1.83 3.30 -5.93
C LEU A 140 -2.50 4.65 -6.05
N GLU A 141 -1.73 5.62 -6.52
CA GLU A 141 -2.14 7.03 -6.59
C GLU A 141 -1.87 7.57 -7.99
N TYR A 142 -2.53 8.68 -8.32
CA TYR A 142 -2.30 9.41 -9.55
C TYR A 142 -2.02 10.88 -9.22
N LEU A 143 -0.93 11.40 -9.76
CA LEU A 143 -0.59 12.82 -9.72
C LEU A 143 -0.75 13.41 -11.10
N THR A 144 -1.54 14.49 -11.21
CA THR A 144 -1.58 15.29 -12.44
C THR A 144 -0.27 16.04 -12.63
N LYS A 145 -0.01 16.50 -13.87
CA LYS A 145 1.13 17.39 -14.13
C LYS A 145 1.13 18.61 -13.19
N ASP A 146 -0.03 19.22 -12.96
CA ASP A 146 -0.18 20.37 -12.08
C ASP A 146 0.14 20.01 -10.62
N ASP A 147 -0.23 18.82 -10.14
CA ASP A 147 0.13 18.36 -8.80
C ASP A 147 1.64 18.25 -8.63
N VAL A 148 2.33 17.70 -9.64
CA VAL A 148 3.79 17.59 -9.64
C VAL A 148 4.44 18.97 -9.61
N GLU A 149 3.95 19.91 -10.42
CA GLU A 149 4.45 21.29 -10.42
C GLU A 149 4.22 21.99 -9.07
N ARG A 150 3.06 21.80 -8.44
CA ARG A 150 2.79 22.35 -7.10
C ARG A 150 3.72 21.75 -6.04
N LEU A 151 3.95 20.43 -6.07
CA LEU A 151 4.83 19.76 -5.11
C LEU A 151 6.28 20.23 -5.27
N ALA A 152 6.77 20.33 -6.52
CA ALA A 152 8.11 20.85 -6.81
C ALA A 152 8.29 22.31 -6.34
N ASN A 153 7.27 23.14 -6.56
CA ASN A 153 7.30 24.55 -6.15
C ASN A 153 7.12 24.74 -4.63
N SER A 154 6.41 23.84 -3.95
CA SER A 154 6.24 23.88 -2.50
C SER A 154 7.56 23.63 -1.75
N GLN A 155 8.45 22.81 -2.31
CA GLN A 155 9.81 22.64 -1.77
C GLN A 155 10.68 23.90 -1.94
N ASN A 156 10.38 24.73 -2.93
CA ASN A 156 11.05 26.00 -3.18
C ASN A 156 10.41 27.19 -2.45
N GLN A 157 9.31 26.99 -1.73
CA GLN A 157 8.80 28.03 -0.84
C GLN A 157 9.69 28.08 0.40
N PRO A 158 10.22 29.28 0.76
CA PRO A 158 10.96 29.40 2.01
C PRO A 158 10.06 28.93 3.15
N HIS A 159 10.54 27.94 3.92
CA HIS A 159 9.86 27.52 5.13
C HIS A 159 9.47 28.77 5.91
N GLN A 160 8.17 28.96 6.15
CA GLN A 160 7.72 30.04 7.01
C GLN A 160 8.48 29.90 8.33
N LYS A 161 9.14 30.97 8.76
CA LYS A 161 9.89 30.97 10.02
C LYS A 161 8.95 30.41 11.10
N PRO A 162 9.34 29.35 11.84
CA PRO A 162 8.50 28.80 12.89
C PRO A 162 8.04 29.91 13.82
N VAL A 163 6.74 30.00 14.07
CA VAL A 163 6.20 30.95 15.05
C VAL A 163 6.52 30.37 16.43
N PRO A 164 7.32 31.05 17.27
CA PRO A 164 7.63 30.54 18.60
C PRO A 164 6.36 30.53 19.45
N ILE A 165 6.17 29.45 20.21
CA ILE A 165 5.09 29.38 21.21
C ILE A 165 5.48 30.32 22.34
N VAL A 166 4.61 31.30 22.62
CA VAL A 166 4.80 32.29 23.68
C VAL A 166 3.87 31.97 24.84
N ASP A 167 4.39 31.99 26.07
CA ASP A 167 3.59 31.82 27.27
C ASP A 167 2.74 33.06 27.61
N ARG A 168 1.88 32.95 28.63
CA ARG A 168 1.03 34.08 29.10
C ARG A 168 1.82 35.30 29.61
N HIS A 169 3.13 35.15 29.81
CA HIS A 169 4.04 36.19 30.28
C HIS A 169 4.92 36.75 29.15
N GLY A 170 4.65 36.39 27.89
CA GLY A 170 5.39 36.89 26.74
C GLY A 170 6.75 36.21 26.53
N LYS A 171 7.06 35.12 27.23
CA LYS A 171 8.32 34.38 27.07
C LYS A 171 8.15 33.26 26.05
N VAL A 172 9.10 33.17 25.13
CA VAL A 172 9.21 32.04 24.21
C VAL A 172 9.52 30.77 24.99
N ALA A 173 8.87 29.65 24.63
CA ALA A 173 9.11 28.34 25.22
C ALA A 173 10.45 27.73 24.75
N SER A 174 11.55 28.46 24.93
CA SER A 174 12.90 27.98 24.71
C SER A 174 13.81 28.44 25.84
N ASP A 175 14.45 27.47 26.48
CA ASP A 175 15.49 27.75 27.47
C ASP A 175 16.75 28.26 26.75
N ARG A 176 17.37 29.33 27.27
CA ARG A 176 18.70 29.74 26.82
C ARG A 176 19.70 28.68 27.28
N LEU A 177 20.34 28.02 26.33
CA LEU A 177 21.50 27.17 26.62
C LEU A 177 22.57 27.99 27.36
N PRO A 178 23.21 27.44 28.42
CA PRO A 178 24.29 28.12 29.11
C PRO A 178 25.45 28.40 28.13
N GLU A 179 26.07 29.58 28.25
CA GLU A 179 27.03 30.14 27.27
C GLU A 179 28.20 29.20 26.90
N GLY A 180 28.55 28.25 27.79
CA GLY A 180 29.58 27.25 27.55
C GLY A 180 29.24 26.17 26.52
N ALA A 181 27.95 25.95 26.20
CA ALA A 181 27.52 24.92 25.24
C ALA A 181 27.52 25.41 23.77
N VAL A 182 27.42 26.73 23.55
CA VAL A 182 27.31 27.33 22.20
C VAL A 182 28.68 27.42 21.51
N GLN A 183 29.78 27.56 22.26
CA GLN A 183 31.13 27.65 21.69
C GLN A 183 31.66 26.30 21.14
N ALA A 184 31.14 25.17 21.63
CA ALA A 184 31.58 23.85 21.18
C ALA A 184 31.12 23.51 19.75
N THR A 185 30.07 24.17 19.23
CA THR A 185 29.48 23.86 17.92
C THR A 185 29.95 24.79 16.80
N SER A 186 30.61 25.90 17.12
CA SER A 186 31.12 26.88 16.13
C SER A 186 32.61 26.71 15.79
N GLY A 187 33.28 25.71 16.38
CA GLY A 187 34.72 25.45 16.22
C GLY A 187 35.10 24.43 15.14
N GLY A 188 34.18 24.03 14.26
CA GLY A 188 34.45 23.14 13.13
C GLY A 188 34.18 23.86 11.81
N ARG A 189 35.23 24.47 11.25
CA ARG A 189 35.27 24.91 9.85
C ARG A 189 36.09 23.92 9.05
#